data_AF-A0A9Q3F574-F1
#
_entry.id   AF-A0A9Q3F574-F1
#
_cell.length_a   1.000
_cell.length_b   1.000
_cell.length_c   1.000
_cell.angle_alpha   90.00
_cell.angle_beta   90.00
_cell.angle_gamma   90.00
#
_symmetry.space_group_name_H-M   'P 1'
#
loop_
_entity.id
_entity.type
_entity.pdbx_description
1 polymer ?
#
loop_
_entity_poly.entity_id
_entity_poly.type
_entity_poly.pdbx_seq_one_letter_code
_entity_poly.pdbx_strand_id
1 'polypeptide(L)'
;MLRWQIAIQEYGGKMIIVHKAGNIHKNADGLSKWALANTPDNPAYVPLEAEPKIPIEVINILIFGPNYLKNIYSGNLSEDRTLEKVKNCVLWPSLRKETIEYFHICDRCQKENRSKGKKFALMIHIKEAKSPWEVVHMDWVTALPPSGDRSYDDCCVIIDIYRKTLIFLPFHKDEAAMDTALLLWNRVISHRAI
;
A
#
# COMPACT_ATOMS: atom_id res chain seq x y z
N MET A 1 -2.48 44.79 -13.81
CA MET A 1 -2.16 43.37 -13.57
C MET A 1 -0.65 43.18 -13.40
N LEU A 2 -0.03 43.84 -12.41
CA LEU A 2 1.43 43.81 -12.16
C LEU A 2 1.79 43.50 -10.69
N ARG A 3 0.79 43.16 -9.86
CA ARG A 3 0.99 42.93 -8.41
C ARG A 3 1.84 41.70 -8.09
N TRP A 4 1.76 40.66 -8.93
CA TRP A 4 2.48 39.41 -8.69
C TRP A 4 3.98 39.53 -8.99
N GLN A 5 4.36 40.35 -9.96
CA GLN A 5 5.77 40.51 -10.36
C GLN A 5 6.56 41.34 -9.34
N ILE A 6 5.89 42.37 -8.76
CA ILE A 6 6.40 43.14 -7.63
C ILE A 6 6.61 42.22 -6.41
N ALA A 7 5.61 41.37 -6.10
CA ALA A 7 5.71 40.41 -5.01
C ALA A 7 6.86 39.40 -5.20
N ILE A 8 7.19 38.97 -6.42
CA ILE A 8 8.31 38.05 -6.65
C ILE A 8 9.66 38.76 -6.51
N GLN A 9 9.76 40.02 -6.92
CA GLN A 9 10.99 40.81 -6.77
C GLN A 9 11.28 41.15 -5.30
N GLU A 10 10.25 41.32 -4.47
CA GLU A 10 10.39 41.49 -3.01
C GLU A 10 11.01 40.25 -2.31
N TYR A 11 10.78 39.05 -2.84
CA TYR A 11 11.27 37.80 -2.23
C TYR A 11 12.67 37.36 -2.71
N GLY A 12 13.16 37.90 -3.82
CA GLY A 12 14.32 37.39 -4.53
C GLY A 12 15.46 38.39 -4.63
N GLY A 13 16.21 38.59 -3.53
CA GLY A 13 17.53 39.22 -3.63
C GLY A 13 18.35 38.60 -4.76
N LYS A 14 18.61 39.38 -5.82
CA LYS A 14 19.33 39.05 -7.07
C LYS A 14 18.66 38.07 -8.06
N MET A 15 17.33 37.92 -8.09
CA MET A 15 16.67 37.13 -9.16
C MET A 15 16.23 38.02 -10.34
N ILE A 16 16.89 37.90 -11.50
CA ILE A 16 16.51 38.60 -12.73
C ILE A 16 15.56 37.68 -13.54
N ILE A 17 14.29 38.07 -13.64
CA ILE A 17 13.30 37.34 -14.44
C ILE A 17 13.44 37.78 -15.91
N VAL A 18 13.92 36.89 -16.77
CA VAL A 18 13.99 37.11 -18.23
C VAL A 18 12.77 36.47 -18.89
N HIS A 19 11.86 37.29 -19.41
CA HIS A 19 10.69 36.80 -20.15
C HIS A 19 11.10 36.29 -21.55
N LYS A 20 10.69 35.06 -21.89
CA LYS A 20 10.65 34.57 -23.27
C LYS A 20 9.23 34.72 -23.81
N ALA A 21 9.07 35.36 -24.96
CA ALA A 21 7.76 35.58 -25.57
C ALA A 21 7.08 34.24 -25.92
N GLY A 22 5.81 34.09 -25.53
CA GLY A 22 4.99 32.95 -25.91
C GLY A 22 4.47 33.10 -27.34
N ASN A 23 4.51 32.02 -28.14
CA ASN A 23 4.12 32.09 -29.56
C ASN A 23 2.59 32.20 -29.79
N ILE A 24 1.76 31.90 -28.78
CA ILE A 24 0.32 31.69 -28.96
C ILE A 24 -0.54 32.75 -28.26
N HIS A 25 -0.09 33.36 -27.15
CA HIS A 25 -0.89 34.31 -26.37
C HIS A 25 -0.18 35.65 -26.12
N LYS A 26 -0.04 36.44 -27.19
CA LYS A 26 0.68 37.73 -27.18
C LYS A 26 0.04 38.83 -26.32
N ASN A 27 -1.27 38.76 -26.03
CA ASN A 27 -1.99 39.79 -25.26
C ASN A 27 -1.72 39.73 -23.75
N ALA A 28 -1.52 38.54 -23.18
CA ALA A 28 -1.20 38.38 -21.76
C ALA A 28 0.24 38.89 -21.46
N ASP A 29 1.16 38.68 -22.39
CA ASP A 29 2.55 39.18 -22.33
C ASP A 29 2.66 40.71 -22.44
N GLY A 30 1.64 41.41 -22.94
CA GLY A 30 1.64 42.88 -23.03
C GLY A 30 1.48 43.58 -21.67
N LEU A 31 0.83 42.91 -20.72
CA LEU A 31 0.47 43.48 -19.41
C LEU A 31 1.56 43.31 -18.33
N SER A 32 2.56 42.44 -18.56
CA SER A 32 3.68 42.13 -17.65
C SER A 32 5.01 42.79 -18.03
N LYS A 33 5.03 43.64 -19.07
CA LYS A 33 6.26 44.24 -19.62
C LYS A 33 6.71 45.55 -18.96
N TRP A 34 5.89 46.17 -18.11
CA TRP A 34 6.31 47.38 -17.40
C TRP A 34 6.75 47.04 -15.98
N ALA A 35 8.03 46.72 -15.83
CA ALA A 35 8.69 46.82 -14.53
C ALA A 35 8.73 48.30 -14.14
N LEU A 36 7.90 48.70 -13.18
CA LEU A 36 7.96 50.06 -12.62
C LEU A 36 9.21 50.15 -11.75
N ALA A 37 10.01 51.20 -11.95
CA ALA A 37 11.17 51.45 -11.11
C ALA A 37 10.73 51.67 -9.65
N ASN A 38 11.55 51.22 -8.69
CA ASN A 38 11.31 51.47 -7.27
C ASN A 38 11.75 52.91 -6.91
N THR A 39 11.07 53.90 -7.48
CA THR A 39 11.26 55.33 -7.19
C THR A 39 10.12 55.85 -6.30
N PRO A 40 10.29 56.95 -5.54
CA PRO A 40 9.25 57.48 -4.64
C PRO A 40 7.92 57.81 -5.31
N ASP A 41 7.92 58.06 -6.63
CA ASP A 41 6.73 58.31 -7.43
C ASP A 41 5.91 57.05 -7.72
N ASN A 42 6.48 55.85 -7.49
CA ASN A 42 5.78 54.58 -7.61
C ASN A 42 4.89 54.36 -6.37
N PRO A 43 3.57 54.14 -6.53
CA PRO A 43 2.68 53.89 -5.39
C PRO A 43 3.03 52.60 -4.60
N ALA A 44 3.91 51.74 -5.13
CA ALA A 44 4.49 50.58 -4.47
C ALA A 44 5.96 50.79 -4.03
N TYR A 45 6.40 52.05 -3.86
CA TYR A 45 7.77 52.36 -3.40
C TYR A 45 8.04 51.78 -2.01
N VAL A 46 9.14 51.05 -1.89
CA VAL A 46 9.63 50.54 -0.59
C VAL A 46 11.02 51.12 -0.33
N PRO A 47 11.21 51.88 0.77
CA PRO A 47 12.53 52.38 1.18
C PRO A 47 13.50 51.20 1.43
N LEU A 48 14.72 51.29 0.90
CA LEU A 48 15.73 50.22 0.99
C LEU A 48 16.18 49.89 2.43
N GLU A 49 15.89 50.77 3.39
CA GLU A 49 16.30 50.66 4.80
C GLU A 49 15.17 50.19 5.72
N ALA A 50 13.97 49.92 5.19
CA ALA A 50 12.89 49.37 6.00
C ALA A 50 13.18 47.91 6.32
N GLU A 51 13.45 47.58 7.59
CA GLU A 51 13.47 46.18 8.02
C GLU A 51 12.08 45.55 7.71
N PRO A 52 12.02 44.46 6.95
CA PRO A 52 10.75 43.83 6.64
C PRO A 52 10.16 43.29 7.95
N LYS A 53 9.10 43.92 8.44
CA LYS A 53 8.21 43.29 9.42
C LYS A 53 7.45 42.20 8.69
N ILE A 54 7.98 40.99 8.75
CA ILE A 54 7.34 39.81 8.18
C ILE A 54 6.27 39.35 9.19
N PRO A 55 4.96 39.46 8.93
CA PRO A 55 4.01 38.59 9.60
C PRO A 55 4.15 37.27 8.87
N ILE A 56 5.16 36.47 9.23
CA ILE A 56 5.10 35.06 8.86
C ILE A 56 3.98 34.49 9.72
N GLU A 57 2.73 34.60 9.26
CA GLU A 57 1.81 33.49 9.43
C GLU A 57 2.38 32.36 8.57
N VAL A 58 3.49 31.78 9.07
CA VAL A 58 3.80 30.39 8.84
C VAL A 58 2.48 29.75 9.24
N ILE A 59 1.82 29.05 8.31
CA ILE A 59 0.79 28.08 8.70
C ILE A 59 1.38 27.40 9.93
N ASN A 60 0.81 27.70 11.09
CA ASN A 60 1.53 27.55 12.34
C ASN A 60 1.72 26.04 12.52
N ILE A 61 2.87 25.51 12.09
CA ILE A 61 3.18 24.07 12.13
C ILE A 61 3.21 23.60 13.60
N LEU A 62 3.23 24.54 14.54
CA LEU A 62 3.08 24.30 15.98
C LEU A 62 1.63 23.97 16.43
N ILE A 63 0.60 24.02 15.59
CA ILE A 63 -0.78 23.65 15.98
C ILE A 63 -1.13 22.19 15.63
N PHE A 64 -0.22 21.46 15.00
CA PHE A 64 -0.39 20.02 14.90
C PHE A 64 0.19 19.36 16.13
N GLY A 65 -0.52 19.52 17.25
CA GLY A 65 -0.32 18.70 18.44
C GLY A 65 -0.41 17.20 18.11
N PRO A 66 -0.17 16.30 19.08
CA PRO A 66 -0.10 14.83 18.87
C PRO A 66 -1.33 14.19 18.21
N ASN A 67 -2.40 14.96 17.99
CA ASN A 67 -3.62 14.58 17.32
C ASN A 67 -3.59 14.71 15.78
N TYR A 68 -2.71 15.51 15.19
CA TYR A 68 -2.62 15.60 13.72
C TYR A 68 -2.11 14.31 13.10
N LEU A 69 -1.04 13.80 13.70
CA LEU A 69 -0.53 12.47 13.44
C LEU A 69 -1.69 11.48 13.52
N LYS A 70 -2.43 11.40 14.64
CA LYS A 70 -3.60 10.48 14.77
C LYS A 70 -4.59 10.55 13.60
N ASN A 71 -4.81 11.73 13.03
CA ASN A 71 -5.72 11.91 11.91
C ASN A 71 -5.12 11.40 10.57
N ILE A 72 -3.83 11.62 10.32
CA ILE A 72 -3.12 11.04 9.17
C ILE A 72 -3.02 9.50 9.27
N TYR A 73 -2.77 8.98 10.48
CA TYR A 73 -2.70 7.54 10.78
C TYR A 73 -4.08 6.84 10.75
N SER A 74 -5.18 7.56 10.49
CA SER A 74 -6.46 6.92 10.20
C SER A 74 -6.34 6.15 8.88
N GLY A 75 -6.35 4.81 8.95
CA GLY A 75 -6.25 3.94 7.78
C GLY A 75 -5.39 2.69 7.91
N ASN A 76 -4.86 2.35 9.09
CA ASN A 76 -4.16 1.08 9.35
C ASN A 76 -3.04 0.82 8.31
N LEU A 77 -2.19 1.83 8.09
CA LEU A 77 -1.15 1.84 7.06
C LEU A 77 0.13 1.19 7.57
N SER A 78 0.94 0.61 6.68
CA SER A 78 2.31 0.20 7.02
C SER A 78 3.21 1.42 7.30
N GLU A 79 4.36 1.20 7.94
CA GLU A 79 5.32 2.26 8.26
C GLU A 79 5.70 3.08 7.02
N ASP A 80 6.08 2.41 5.92
CA ASP A 80 6.47 3.05 4.67
C ASP A 80 5.33 3.88 4.05
N ARG A 81 4.13 3.31 3.99
CA ARG A 81 2.95 4.01 3.45
C ARG A 81 2.56 5.21 4.30
N THR A 82 2.77 5.11 5.60
CA THR A 82 2.53 6.24 6.48
C THR A 82 3.55 7.34 6.22
N LEU A 83 4.83 7.00 6.09
CA LEU A 83 5.88 7.97 5.77
C LEU A 83 5.62 8.68 4.43
N GLU A 84 5.17 7.96 3.41
CA GLU A 84 4.78 8.56 2.13
C GLU A 84 3.59 9.52 2.28
N LYS A 85 2.56 9.13 3.03
CA LYS A 85 1.38 9.98 3.27
C LYS A 85 1.75 11.26 4.01
N VAL A 86 2.60 11.17 5.04
CA VAL A 86 3.06 12.34 5.80
C VAL A 86 3.91 13.27 4.93
N LYS A 87 4.82 12.73 4.11
CA LYS A 87 5.63 13.50 3.15
C LYS A 87 4.79 14.28 2.14
N ASN A 88 3.63 13.75 1.74
CA ASN A 88 2.75 14.40 0.78
C ASN A 88 1.91 15.52 1.41
N CYS A 89 1.80 15.58 2.74
CA CYS A 89 0.96 16.56 3.44
C CYS A 89 1.77 17.68 4.10
N VAL A 90 3.00 17.39 4.57
CA VAL A 90 3.80 18.35 5.33
C VAL A 90 5.28 18.17 5.03
N LEU A 91 6.06 19.24 5.20
CA LEU A 91 7.52 19.22 5.09
C LEU A 91 8.14 19.84 6.36
N TRP A 92 8.88 19.07 7.15
CA TRP A 92 9.73 19.58 8.22
C TRP A 92 11.01 18.74 8.36
N PRO A 93 12.11 19.29 8.93
CA PRO A 93 13.45 18.67 8.86
C PRO A 93 13.55 17.25 9.45
N SER A 94 12.80 16.97 10.52
CA SER A 94 12.80 15.71 11.26
C SER A 94 11.62 14.78 10.95
N LEU A 95 10.84 15.07 9.89
CA LEU A 95 9.59 14.39 9.55
C LEU A 95 9.73 12.87 9.53
N ARG A 96 10.78 12.34 8.88
CA ARG A 96 11.00 10.90 8.82
C ARG A 96 11.24 10.30 10.21
N LYS A 97 12.10 10.93 11.02
CA LYS A 97 12.47 10.43 12.34
C LYS A 97 11.25 10.41 13.27
N GLU A 98 10.50 11.50 13.33
CA GLU A 98 9.33 11.64 14.21
C GLU A 98 8.16 10.76 13.76
N THR A 99 7.98 10.55 12.45
CA THR A 99 6.96 9.63 11.92
C THR A 99 7.24 8.19 12.35
N ILE A 100 8.50 7.75 12.22
CA ILE A 100 8.93 6.39 12.62
C ILE A 100 8.81 6.23 14.14
N GLU A 101 9.28 7.21 14.91
CA GLU A 101 9.19 7.20 16.38
C GLU A 101 7.74 7.12 16.85
N TYR A 102 6.85 7.90 16.25
CA TYR A 102 5.42 7.80 16.52
C TYR A 102 4.84 6.43 16.15
N PHE A 103 5.19 5.88 14.99
CA PHE A 103 4.72 4.57 14.53
C PHE A 103 5.06 3.46 15.54
N HIS A 104 6.25 3.52 16.15
CA HIS A 104 6.68 2.56 17.17
C HIS A 104 6.00 2.75 18.53
N ILE A 105 5.65 3.98 18.91
CA ILE A 105 4.96 4.28 20.18
C ILE A 105 3.44 4.09 20.06
N CYS A 106 2.88 4.16 18.85
CA CYS A 106 1.44 4.07 18.64
C CYS A 106 0.92 2.63 18.84
N ASP A 107 0.24 2.39 19.97
CA ASP A 107 -0.39 1.11 20.33
C ASP A 107 -1.28 0.53 19.22
N ARG A 108 -2.08 1.38 18.55
CA ARG A 108 -2.93 0.97 17.44
C ARG A 108 -2.11 0.47 16.24
N CYS A 109 -1.08 1.22 15.84
CA CYS A 109 -0.20 0.82 14.73
C CYS A 109 0.52 -0.49 15.06
N GLN A 110 0.99 -0.66 16.29
CA GLN A 110 1.67 -1.88 16.74
C GLN A 110 0.74 -3.10 16.79
N LYS A 111 -0.53 -2.93 17.17
CA LYS A 111 -1.54 -3.99 17.19
C LYS A 111 -1.95 -4.42 15.78
N GLU A 112 -2.19 -3.47 14.90
CA GLU A 112 -2.68 -3.73 13.54
C GLU A 112 -1.57 -4.24 12.60
N ASN A 113 -0.36 -3.67 12.71
CA ASN A 113 0.80 -4.01 11.89
C ASN A 113 1.80 -4.92 12.60
N ARG A 114 1.37 -5.64 13.65
CA ARG A 114 2.21 -6.64 14.30
C ARG A 114 2.78 -7.55 13.23
N SER A 115 4.10 -7.68 13.20
CA SER A 115 4.82 -8.55 12.26
C SER A 115 4.08 -9.89 12.17
N LYS A 116 3.45 -10.14 11.01
CA LYS A 116 2.68 -11.36 10.77
C LYS A 116 3.67 -12.51 10.56
N GLY A 117 4.10 -13.09 11.67
CA GLY A 117 4.66 -14.44 11.72
C GLY A 117 6.18 -14.57 11.57
N LYS A 118 6.66 -15.74 11.99
CA LYS A 118 8.00 -16.26 11.71
C LYS A 118 8.27 -16.17 10.20
N LYS A 119 9.54 -15.97 9.82
CA LYS A 119 9.99 -16.08 8.41
C LYS A 119 9.28 -17.26 7.77
N PHE A 120 8.60 -17.05 6.65
CA PHE A 120 7.99 -18.13 5.87
C PHE A 120 9.04 -19.24 5.75
N ALA A 121 8.70 -20.44 6.24
CA ALA A 121 9.57 -21.58 6.10
C ALA A 121 9.88 -21.75 4.60
N LEU A 122 11.12 -22.12 4.28
CA LEU A 122 11.49 -22.43 2.90
C LEU A 122 10.50 -23.46 2.36
N MET A 123 9.99 -23.20 1.16
CA MET A 123 9.06 -24.09 0.49
C MET A 123 9.72 -25.47 0.35
N ILE A 124 9.19 -26.48 1.05
CA ILE A 124 9.72 -27.83 0.97
C ILE A 124 9.33 -28.39 -0.39
N HIS A 125 10.33 -28.80 -1.17
CA HIS A 125 10.09 -29.45 -2.45
C HIS A 125 9.50 -30.85 -2.22
N ILE A 126 8.32 -31.10 -2.78
CA ILE A 126 7.72 -32.44 -2.78
C ILE A 126 8.55 -33.30 -3.74
N LYS A 127 8.96 -34.49 -3.31
CA LYS A 127 9.72 -35.41 -4.17
C LYS A 127 8.94 -35.74 -5.44
N GLU A 128 9.61 -35.70 -6.58
CA GLU A 128 9.04 -36.13 -7.85
C GLU A 128 8.72 -37.64 -7.80
N ALA A 129 7.53 -38.01 -8.27
CA ALA A 129 7.15 -39.40 -8.45
C ALA A 129 7.83 -39.97 -9.72
N LYS A 130 8.36 -41.18 -9.64
CA LYS A 130 9.07 -41.90 -10.73
C LYS A 130 8.20 -42.93 -11.41
N SER A 131 7.20 -43.47 -10.72
CA SER A 131 6.22 -44.40 -11.28
C SER A 131 4.79 -44.04 -10.89
N PRO A 132 3.78 -44.49 -11.67
CA PRO A 132 2.38 -44.40 -11.28
C PRO A 132 2.14 -44.91 -9.86
N TRP A 133 1.27 -44.23 -9.11
CA TRP A 133 0.86 -44.61 -7.75
C TRP A 133 1.97 -44.61 -6.68
N GLU A 134 3.17 -44.15 -7.00
CA GLU A 134 4.27 -44.04 -6.01
C GLU A 134 4.01 -42.94 -4.98
N VAL A 135 3.51 -41.78 -5.44
CA VAL A 135 3.15 -40.66 -4.59
C VAL A 135 1.76 -40.16 -4.98
N VAL A 136 0.85 -40.17 -4.01
CA VAL A 136 -0.51 -39.70 -4.16
C VAL A 136 -0.77 -38.51 -3.23
N HIS A 137 -1.46 -37.50 -3.74
CA HIS A 137 -2.07 -36.48 -2.91
C HIS A 137 -3.50 -36.89 -2.60
N MET A 138 -3.90 -36.71 -1.34
CA MET A 138 -5.24 -36.98 -0.86
C MET A 138 -5.74 -35.76 -0.12
N ASP A 139 -6.93 -35.29 -0.46
CA ASP A 139 -7.57 -34.16 0.21
C ASP A 139 -9.08 -34.37 0.32
N TRP A 140 -9.70 -33.67 1.27
CA TRP A 140 -11.11 -33.80 1.57
C TRP A 140 -11.84 -32.50 1.25
N VAL A 141 -12.84 -32.61 0.38
CA VAL A 141 -13.84 -31.57 0.17
C VAL A 141 -15.03 -31.91 1.04
N THR A 142 -15.20 -31.17 2.12
CA THR A 142 -16.24 -31.45 3.13
C THR A 142 -17.38 -30.43 3.09
N ALA A 143 -18.48 -30.76 3.78
CA ALA A 143 -19.66 -29.90 3.89
C ALA A 143 -20.31 -29.56 2.55
N LEU A 144 -20.33 -30.53 1.63
CA LEU A 144 -21.07 -30.44 0.38
C LEU A 144 -22.58 -30.64 0.66
N PRO A 145 -23.44 -30.06 -0.19
CA PRO A 145 -24.86 -30.41 -0.16
C PRO A 145 -25.04 -31.92 -0.38
N PRO A 146 -25.82 -32.62 0.47
CA PRO A 146 -26.08 -34.05 0.32
C PRO A 146 -26.57 -34.38 -1.09
N SER A 147 -25.88 -35.28 -1.77
CA SER A 147 -26.08 -35.55 -3.19
C SER A 147 -26.12 -37.05 -3.53
N GLY A 148 -26.92 -37.39 -4.54
CA GLY A 148 -27.10 -38.76 -5.06
C GLY A 148 -28.01 -39.65 -4.20
N ASP A 149 -28.23 -40.89 -4.64
CA ASP A 149 -29.17 -41.83 -4.00
C ASP A 149 -28.84 -42.15 -2.54
N ARG A 150 -27.58 -41.97 -2.14
CA ARG A 150 -27.08 -42.23 -0.79
C ARG A 150 -26.88 -40.97 0.04
N SER A 151 -27.13 -39.77 -0.51
CA SER A 151 -26.93 -38.49 0.18
C SER A 151 -25.52 -38.31 0.77
N TYR A 152 -24.49 -38.52 -0.06
CA TYR A 152 -23.11 -38.22 0.35
C TYR A 152 -22.92 -36.71 0.47
N ASP A 153 -22.24 -36.28 1.52
CA ASP A 153 -22.00 -34.88 1.87
C ASP A 153 -20.52 -34.49 1.91
N ASP A 154 -19.62 -35.46 1.77
CA ASP A 154 -18.18 -35.25 1.68
C ASP A 154 -17.58 -36.00 0.47
N CYS A 155 -16.43 -35.52 -0.02
CA CYS A 155 -15.72 -36.14 -1.13
C CYS A 155 -14.21 -36.18 -0.87
N CYS A 156 -13.63 -37.38 -0.97
CA CYS A 156 -12.19 -37.57 -0.94
C CYS A 156 -11.64 -37.53 -2.37
N VAL A 157 -10.69 -36.63 -2.59
CA VAL A 157 -10.01 -36.42 -3.86
C VAL A 157 -8.62 -37.05 -3.77
N ILE A 158 -8.33 -37.98 -4.68
CA ILE A 158 -7.03 -38.66 -4.74
C ILE A 158 -6.40 -38.36 -6.09
N ILE A 159 -5.18 -37.85 -6.07
CA ILE A 159 -4.42 -37.47 -7.26
C ILE A 159 -3.13 -38.26 -7.31
N ASP A 160 -2.92 -39.02 -8.37
CA ASP A 160 -1.61 -39.61 -8.69
C ASP A 160 -0.72 -38.51 -9.29
N ILE A 161 0.37 -38.17 -8.60
CA ILE A 161 1.29 -37.10 -9.02
C ILE A 161 1.97 -37.46 -10.35
N TYR A 162 2.23 -38.74 -10.60
CA TYR A 162 2.91 -39.18 -11.82
C TYR A 162 1.97 -39.08 -13.01
N ARG A 163 0.80 -39.73 -12.92
CA ARG A 163 -0.16 -39.77 -14.03
C ARG A 163 -0.97 -38.48 -14.21
N LYS A 164 -0.98 -37.59 -13.20
CA LYS A 164 -1.87 -36.42 -13.12
C LYS A 164 -3.35 -36.81 -13.24
N THR A 165 -3.68 -38.04 -12.84
CA THR A 165 -5.05 -38.56 -12.83
C THR A 165 -5.68 -38.38 -11.47
N LEU A 166 -6.97 -38.06 -11.47
CA LEU A 166 -7.75 -37.81 -10.26
C LEU A 166 -8.85 -38.86 -10.08
N ILE A 167 -9.18 -39.15 -8.83
CA ILE A 167 -10.30 -40.00 -8.42
C ILE A 167 -11.10 -39.24 -7.37
N PHE A 168 -12.41 -39.24 -7.55
CA PHE A 168 -13.36 -38.78 -6.54
C PHE A 168 -14.01 -39.99 -5.87
N LEU A 169 -13.93 -40.03 -4.54
CA LEU A 169 -14.64 -41.01 -3.73
C LEU A 169 -15.69 -40.26 -2.89
N PRO A 170 -16.97 -40.64 -2.98
CA PRO A 170 -18.00 -40.04 -2.15
C PRO A 170 -17.99 -40.67 -0.75
N PHE A 171 -18.22 -39.83 0.27
CA PHE A 171 -18.13 -40.16 1.68
C PHE A 171 -19.23 -39.46 2.48
N HIS A 172 -19.50 -39.99 3.68
CA HIS A 172 -20.23 -39.24 4.70
C HIS A 172 -19.29 -38.56 5.69
N LYS A 173 -19.67 -37.38 6.16
CA LYS A 173 -18.92 -36.58 7.13
C LYS A 173 -18.53 -37.33 8.40
N ASP A 174 -19.37 -38.27 8.83
CA ASP A 174 -19.20 -39.03 10.07
C ASP A 174 -18.64 -40.45 9.85
N GLU A 175 -18.02 -40.74 8.70
CA GLU A 175 -17.38 -42.03 8.48
C GLU A 175 -16.17 -42.25 9.39
N ALA A 176 -16.08 -43.44 9.98
CA ALA A 176 -14.93 -43.79 10.80
C ALA A 176 -13.67 -43.94 9.92
N ALA A 177 -12.51 -43.66 10.52
CA ALA A 177 -11.22 -43.76 9.84
C ALA A 177 -10.96 -45.17 9.26
N MET A 178 -11.46 -46.21 9.94
CA MET A 178 -11.33 -47.60 9.48
C MET A 178 -12.15 -47.84 8.20
N ASP A 179 -13.39 -47.35 8.14
CA ASP A 179 -14.26 -47.50 6.97
C ASP A 179 -13.69 -46.75 5.78
N THR A 180 -13.16 -45.55 6.03
CA THR A 180 -12.41 -44.78 5.04
C THR A 180 -11.23 -45.55 4.47
N ALA A 181 -10.40 -46.13 5.32
CA ALA A 181 -9.23 -46.91 4.89
C ALA A 181 -9.64 -48.14 4.07
N LEU A 182 -10.69 -48.85 4.48
CA LEU A 182 -11.20 -50.02 3.76
C LEU A 182 -11.77 -49.63 2.38
N LEU A 183 -12.54 -48.54 2.30
CA LEU A 183 -13.08 -48.04 1.05
C LEU A 183 -11.97 -47.60 0.10
N LEU A 184 -10.96 -46.89 0.61
CA LEU A 184 -9.80 -46.48 -0.17
C LEU A 184 -9.01 -47.68 -0.70
N TRP A 185 -8.77 -48.67 0.16
CA TRP A 185 -8.06 -49.90 -0.22
C TRP A 185 -8.81 -50.67 -1.31
N ASN A 186 -10.10 -50.89 -1.09
CA ASN A 186 -10.95 -51.71 -1.96
C ASN A 186 -11.25 -51.02 -3.30
N ARG A 187 -11.33 -49.68 -3.36
CA ARG A 187 -11.70 -48.96 -4.59
C ARG A 187 -10.52 -48.41 -5.37
N VAL A 188 -9.39 -48.14 -4.71
CA VAL A 188 -8.27 -47.44 -5.33
C VAL A 188 -7.02 -48.31 -5.34
N ILE A 189 -6.52 -48.69 -4.15
CA ILE A 189 -5.21 -49.35 -4.03
C ILE A 189 -5.24 -50.72 -4.72
N SER A 190 -6.21 -51.57 -4.40
CA SER A 190 -6.35 -52.91 -4.98
C SER A 190 -6.51 -52.95 -6.49
N HIS A 191 -7.06 -51.89 -7.10
CA HIS A 191 -7.36 -51.87 -8.53
C HIS A 191 -6.29 -51.15 -9.36
N ARG A 192 -5.42 -50.34 -8.74
CA ARG A 192 -4.55 -49.40 -9.47
C ARG A 192 -3.11 -49.36 -9.00
N ALA A 193 -2.81 -49.72 -7.75
CA ALA A 193 -1.48 -49.63 -7.16
C ALA A 193 -0.66 -50.94 -7.23
N ILE A 194 -1.17 -51.95 -7.96
CA ILE A 194 -0.51 -53.25 -8.22
C ILE A 194 -0.24 -53.36 -9.71
#